data_AF-A0A3D1B456-F1
#
_entry.id   AF-A0A3D1B456-F1
#
_cell.length_a   1.000
_cell.length_b   1.000
_cell.length_c   1.000
_cell.angle_alpha   90.00
_cell.angle_beta   90.00
_cell.angle_gamma   90.00
#
_symmetry.space_group_name_H-M   'P 1'
#
loop_
_entity.id
_entity.type
_entity.pdbx_description
1 polymer ?
#
loop_
_entity_poly.entity_id
_entity_poly.type
_entity_poly.pdbx_seq_one_letter_code
_entity_poly.pdbx_strand_id
1 'polypeptide(L)' 'MSLPSLRLKANADRRLRAGHLWVYSNEVDTAATPLSGFAAGDQAILEAAGGKPLGIV' A
#
# COMPACT_ATOMS: atom_id res chain seq x y z
N MET A 1 8.45 17.06 -2.86
CA MET A 1 7.29 16.63 -2.06
C MET A 1 7.37 15.12 -1.92
N SER A 2 7.31 14.59 -0.69
CA SER A 2 7.28 13.14 -0.45
C SER A 2 5.83 12.71 -0.26
N LEU A 3 5.38 11.72 -1.01
CA LEU A 3 4.08 11.09 -0.78
C LEU A 3 4.15 10.22 0.50
N PRO A 4 3.04 10.09 1.25
CA PRO A 4 2.94 9.13 2.35
C PRO A 4 3.09 7.70 1.84
N SER A 5 3.60 6.79 2.69
CA SER A 5 3.69 5.37 2.34
C SER A 5 2.47 4.60 2.79
N LEU A 6 2.05 3.63 1.97
CA LEU A 6 1.01 2.65 2.27
C LEU A 6 1.64 1.25 2.17
N ARG A 7 1.84 0.59 3.31
CA ARG A 7 2.57 -0.68 3.37
C ARG A 7 1.63 -1.87 3.32
N LEU A 8 1.96 -2.86 2.51
CA LEU A 8 1.25 -4.13 2.44
C LEU A 8 1.74 -5.10 3.52
N LYS A 9 0.84 -6.00 3.96
CA LYS A 9 1.20 -7.16 4.76
C LYS A 9 2.12 -8.12 3.98
N ALA A 10 2.81 -8.98 4.71
CA ALA A 10 3.65 -10.01 4.11
C ALA A 10 2.88 -10.86 3.09
N ASN A 11 3.44 -11.02 1.88
CA ASN A 11 2.88 -11.77 0.75
C ASN A 11 1.61 -11.18 0.10
N ALA A 12 1.12 -10.01 0.54
CA ALA A 12 -0.08 -9.40 -0.02
C ALA A 12 0.14 -8.74 -1.41
N ASP A 13 1.39 -8.53 -1.82
CA ASP A 13 1.75 -8.01 -3.13
C ASP A 13 1.68 -9.06 -4.27
N ARG A 14 1.50 -10.34 -3.94
CA ARG A 14 1.50 -11.44 -4.93
C ARG A 14 0.43 -11.26 -6.01
N ARG A 15 -0.78 -10.83 -5.62
CA ARG A 15 -1.89 -10.60 -6.55
C ARG A 15 -1.65 -9.40 -7.44
N LEU A 16 -1.08 -8.33 -6.87
CA LEU A 16 -0.69 -7.14 -7.63
C LEU A 16 0.32 -7.49 -8.72
N ARG A 17 1.35 -8.29 -8.37
CA ARG A 17 2.33 -8.79 -9.34
C ARG A 17 1.74 -9.68 -10.43
N ALA A 18 0.63 -10.35 -10.13
CA ALA A 18 -0.11 -11.17 -11.09
C ALA A 18 -1.08 -10.35 -11.97
N GLY A 19 -1.07 -9.02 -11.87
CA GLY A 19 -1.90 -8.13 -12.68
C GLY A 19 -3.22 -7.70 -12.04
N HIS A 20 -3.47 -8.04 -10.78
CA HIS A 20 -4.60 -7.47 -10.06
C HIS A 20 -4.32 -5.99 -9.76
N LEU A 21 -5.23 -5.09 -10.14
CA LEU A 21 -4.99 -3.65 -10.08
C LEU A 21 -5.45 -2.99 -8.78
N TRP A 22 -6.06 -3.75 -7.87
CA TRP A 22 -6.64 -3.21 -6.64
C TRP A 22 -5.90 -3.71 -5.40
N VAL A 23 -5.79 -2.81 -4.42
CA VAL A 23 -5.33 -3.09 -3.06
C VAL A 23 -6.55 -3.03 -2.15
N TYR A 24 -6.83 -4.11 -1.41
CA TYR A 24 -7.91 -4.11 -0.42
C TYR A 24 -7.39 -3.69 0.95
N SER A 25 -8.27 -3.10 1.78
CA SER A 25 -7.90 -2.62 3.11
C SER A 25 -7.39 -3.73 4.05
N ASN A 26 -7.81 -4.98 3.85
CA ASN A 26 -7.32 -6.12 4.62
C ASN A 26 -5.89 -6.56 4.24
N GLU A 27 -5.40 -6.17 3.06
CA GLU A 27 -4.05 -6.44 2.55
C GLU A 27 -3.03 -5.41 3.07
N VAL A 28 -3.49 -4.26 3.57
CA VAL A 28 -2.66 -3.18 4.14
C VAL A 28 -2.24 -3.52 5.57
N ASP A 29 -0.98 -3.25 5.89
CA ASP A 29 -0.46 -3.23 7.26
C ASP A 29 -0.87 -1.93 7.95
N THR A 30 -2.04 -1.95 8.59
CA THR A 30 -2.59 -0.80 9.31
C THR A 30 -1.85 -0.45 10.59
N ALA A 31 -0.98 -1.34 11.09
CA ALA A 31 -0.13 -1.05 12.25
C ALA A 31 1.09 -0.21 11.84
N ALA A 32 1.69 -0.52 10.69
CA ALA A 32 2.77 0.27 10.11
C ALA A 32 2.26 1.58 9.47
N THR A 33 1.16 1.51 8.72
CA THR A 33 0.57 2.64 7.98
C THR A 33 -0.94 2.71 8.21
N PRO A 34 -1.41 3.45 9.24
CA PRO A 34 -2.84 3.55 9.54
C PRO A 34 -3.65 4.21 8.42
N LEU A 35 -4.71 3.55 7.96
CA LEU A 35 -5.58 4.06 6.89
C LEU A 35 -6.35 5.34 7.26
N SER A 36 -6.60 5.57 8.55
CA SER A 36 -7.27 6.79 9.03
C SER A 36 -6.43 8.06 8.83
N GLY A 37 -5.14 7.93 8.47
CA GLY A 37 -4.27 9.06 8.13
C GLY A 37 -4.41 9.56 6.69
N PHE A 38 -5.24 8.91 5.86
CA PHE A 38 -5.45 9.27 4.46
C PHE A 38 -6.86 9.81 4.25
N ALA A 39 -6.97 10.88 3.47
CA ALA A 39 -8.24 11.34 2.91
C ALA A 39 -8.57 10.59 1.62
N ALA A 40 -9.86 10.53 1.27
CA ALA A 40 -10.27 9.96 -0.01
C ALA A 40 -9.70 10.79 -1.17
N GLY A 41 -8.95 10.13 -2.06
CA GLY A 41 -8.27 10.77 -3.19
C GLY A 41 -6.81 11.13 -2.92
N ASP A 42 -6.29 10.92 -1.70
CA ASP A 42 -4.86 11.08 -1.43
C ASP A 42 -4.03 10.07 -2.22
N GLN A 43 -2.90 10.53 -2.74
CA GLN A 43 -1.91 9.69 -3.40
C GLN A 43 -0.90 9.14 -2.38
N ALA A 44 -0.50 7.89 -2.53
CA ALA A 44 0.48 7.24 -1.66
C ALA A 44 1.49 6.39 -2.42
N ILE A 45 2.70 6.24 -1.88
CA ILE A 45 3.67 5.23 -2.34
C ILE A 45 3.24 3.89 -1.77
N LEU A 46 2.86 2.96 -2.64
CA LEU A 46 2.57 1.59 -2.24
C LEU A 46 3.87 0.84 -2.02
N GLU A 47 4.04 0.26 -0.83
CA GLU A 47 5.22 -0.51 -0.46
C GLU A 47 4.88 -1.98 -0.23
N ALA A 48 5.79 -2.88 -0.63
CA ALA A 48 5.79 -4.25 -0.14
C ALA A 48 6.10 -4.29 1.37
N ALA A 49 5.83 -5.43 2.02
CA ALA A 49 6.07 -5.60 3.45
C ALA A 49 7.49 -5.23 3.92
N GLY A 50 8.51 -5.42 3.07
CA GLY A 50 9.89 -5.05 3.35
C GLY A 50 10.24 -3.58 3.07
N GLY A 51 9.26 -2.72 2.79
CA GLY A 51 9.46 -1.29 2.47
C GLY A 51 9.90 -1.00 1.03
N LYS A 52 9.96 -2.01 0.16
CA LYS A 52 10.29 -1.80 -1.26
C LYS A 52 9.11 -1.11 -1.97
N PRO A 53 9.32 0.03 -2.66
CA PRO A 53 8.25 0.69 -3.41
C PRO A 53 7.79 -0.18 -4.59
N LEU A 54 6.47 -0.25 -4.78
CA LEU A 54 5.80 -0.98 -5.84
C LEU A 54 5.18 -0.05 -6.89
N GLY A 55 4.75 1.15 -6.48
CA GLY A 55 4.11 2.12 -7.36
C GLY A 55 3.43 3.24 -6.56
N ILE A 56 2.60 4.03 -7.25
CA ILE A 56 1.75 5.06 -6.67
C ILE A 56 0.30 4.59 -6.78
N VAL A 57 -0.47 4.74 -5.69
CA VAL A 57 -1.90 4.48 -5.62
C VAL A 57 -2.67 5.74 -5.24
#